data_AF-A0A7J2MFG0-F1
#
_entry.id   AF-A0A7J2MFG0-F1
#
_cell.length_a   1.000
_cell.length_b   1.000
_cell.length_c   1.000
_cell.angle_alpha   90.00
_cell.angle_beta   90.00
_cell.angle_gamma   90.00
#
_symmetry.space_group_name_H-M   'P 1'
#
loop_
_entity.id
_entity.type
_entity.pdbx_description
1 polymer ?
#
loop_
_entity_poly.entity_id
_entity_poly.type
_entity_poly.pdbx_seq_one_letter_code
_entity_poly.pdbx_strand_id
1 'polypeptide(L)'
;MPITEGKVHFIRQVKENGAISVLNEDNDFDKSLVYEYTWATIDTKQEQLMIYYREKNEEEVSLIKIYEHKVSGNVKIFEEKF
;
A
#
# COMPACT_ATOMS: atom_id res chain seq x y z
N MET A 1 3.14 8.75 -19.75
CA MET A 1 3.32 9.76 -18.67
C MET A 1 4.32 9.17 -17.68
N PRO A 2 5.37 9.89 -17.26
CA PRO A 2 6.31 9.38 -16.27
C PRO A 2 5.62 9.27 -14.91
N ILE A 3 6.04 8.29 -14.10
CA ILE A 3 5.58 8.15 -12.72
C ILE A 3 6.56 8.94 -11.86
N THR A 4 6.06 9.68 -10.89
CA THR A 4 6.89 10.50 -9.99
C THR A 4 7.25 9.68 -8.76
N GLU A 5 8.49 9.83 -8.27
CA GLU A 5 8.89 9.25 -6.99
C GLU A 5 8.05 9.84 -5.85
N GLY A 6 7.62 8.99 -4.92
CA GLY A 6 6.80 9.43 -3.79
C GLY A 6 6.04 8.26 -3.17
N LYS A 7 5.12 8.62 -2.28
CA LYS A 7 4.25 7.67 -1.59
C LYS A 7 2.80 7.98 -1.89
N VAL A 8 2.04 6.95 -2.23
CA VAL A 8 0.59 7.05 -2.44
C VAL A 8 -0.11 6.16 -1.43
N HIS A 9 -0.98 6.77 -0.62
CA HIS A 9 -1.70 6.10 0.45
C HIS A 9 -3.13 5.78 0.03
N PHE A 10 -3.57 4.56 0.33
CA PHE A 10 -4.92 4.06 0.09
C PHE A 10 -5.49 3.50 1.39
N ILE A 11 -6.76 3.77 1.65
CA ILE A 11 -7.54 3.00 2.62
C ILE A 11 -8.22 1.87 1.83
N ARG A 12 -8.04 0.63 2.27
CA ARG A 12 -8.58 -0.56 1.61
C ARG A 12 -9.15 -1.54 2.62
N GLN A 13 -10.33 -2.06 2.32
CA GLN A 13 -10.93 -3.15 3.08
C GLN A 13 -10.34 -4.48 2.60
N VAL A 14 -10.05 -5.38 3.53
CA VAL A 14 -9.65 -6.76 3.22
C VAL A 14 -10.88 -7.52 2.72
N LYS A 15 -10.73 -8.20 1.57
CA LYS A 15 -11.78 -9.00 0.94
C LYS A 15 -12.10 -10.25 1.76
N GLU A 16 -13.24 -10.89 1.46
CA GLU A 16 -13.69 -12.13 2.11
C GLU A 16 -12.66 -13.27 2.07
N ASN A 17 -11.83 -13.31 1.03
CA ASN A 17 -10.80 -14.34 0.84
C ASN A 17 -9.49 -14.01 1.56
N GLY A 18 -9.40 -12.88 2.27
CA GLY A 18 -8.20 -12.39 2.95
C GLY A 18 -7.25 -11.57 2.07
N ALA A 19 -7.60 -11.33 0.81
CA ALA A 19 -6.79 -10.53 -0.10
C ALA A 19 -7.07 -9.02 0.04
N ILE A 20 -6.10 -8.21 -0.36
CA ILE A 20 -6.23 -6.75 -0.47
C ILE A 20 -6.05 -6.34 -1.93
N SER A 21 -6.91 -5.44 -2.42
CA SER A 21 -6.80 -4.91 -3.78
C SER A 21 -6.27 -3.49 -3.78
N VAL A 22 -5.13 -3.28 -4.45
CA VAL A 22 -4.50 -1.98 -4.63
C VAL A 22 -4.25 -1.79 -6.13
N LEU A 23 -4.70 -0.68 -6.71
CA LEU A 23 -4.61 -0.41 -8.15
C LEU A 23 -5.13 -1.55 -9.06
N ASN A 24 -6.21 -2.24 -8.64
CA ASN A 24 -6.80 -3.41 -9.32
C ASN A 24 -5.93 -4.68 -9.30
N GLU A 25 -4.87 -4.70 -8.51
CA GLU A 25 -4.05 -5.89 -8.26
C GLU A 25 -4.40 -6.50 -6.90
N ASP A 26 -4.71 -7.79 -6.90
CA ASP A 26 -5.02 -8.54 -5.67
C ASP A 26 -3.76 -9.16 -5.09
N ASN A 27 -3.50 -8.87 -3.82
CA ASN A 27 -2.37 -9.38 -3.06
C ASN A 27 -2.88 -10.26 -1.92
N ASP A 28 -2.36 -11.48 -1.80
CA ASP A 28 -2.67 -12.37 -0.68
C ASP A 28 -2.11 -11.77 0.61
N PHE A 29 -3.00 -11.49 1.57
CA PHE A 29 -2.67 -10.65 2.71
C PHE A 29 -2.80 -11.40 4.03
N ASP A 30 -4.02 -11.44 4.60
CA ASP A 30 -4.31 -12.12 5.86
C ASP A 30 -5.82 -12.36 6.01
N LYS A 31 -6.21 -13.62 6.21
CA LYS A 31 -7.61 -13.99 6.46
C LYS A 31 -8.11 -13.59 7.85
N SER A 32 -7.22 -13.34 8.81
CA SER A 32 -7.61 -12.89 10.16
C SER A 32 -8.17 -11.47 10.16
N LEU A 33 -7.85 -10.68 9.13
CA LEU A 33 -8.24 -9.27 9.00
C LEU A 33 -9.37 -9.05 7.99
N VAL A 34 -10.09 -10.10 7.60
CA VAL A 34 -11.21 -10.02 6.65
C VAL A 34 -12.23 -8.97 7.09
N TYR A 35 -12.65 -8.13 6.15
CA TYR A 35 -13.55 -6.98 6.34
C TYR A 35 -13.01 -5.82 7.19
N GLU A 36 -11.82 -5.93 7.78
CA GLU A 36 -11.15 -4.80 8.43
C GLU A 36 -10.54 -3.85 7.38
N TYR A 37 -10.32 -2.59 7.78
CA TYR A 37 -9.69 -1.58 6.94
C TYR A 37 -8.20 -1.44 7.27
N THR A 38 -7.40 -1.34 6.21
CA THR A 38 -5.94 -1.19 6.29
C THR A 38 -5.49 0.04 5.49
N TRP A 39 -4.29 0.53 5.81
CA TRP A 39 -3.60 1.53 5.00
C TRP A 39 -2.58 0.84 4.10
N ALA A 40 -2.82 0.89 2.80
CA ALA A 40 -1.89 0.43 1.78
C ALA A 40 -1.10 1.62 1.25
N THR A 41 0.22 1.54 1.28
CA THR A 41 1.12 2.59 0.77
C THR A 41 1.98 2.03 -0.34
N ILE A 42 1.86 2.60 -1.54
CA ILE A 42 2.81 2.34 -2.62
C ILE A 42 3.93 3.38 -2.52
N ASP A 43 5.16 2.92 -2.33
CA ASP A 43 6.38 3.73 -2.48
C ASP A 43 6.94 3.50 -3.88
N THR A 44 6.78 4.48 -4.77
CA THR A 44 7.20 4.36 -6.17
C THR A 44 8.71 4.46 -6.34
N LYS A 45 9.44 4.96 -5.33
CA LYS A 45 10.90 5.01 -5.35
C LYS A 45 11.50 3.66 -4.98
N GLN A 46 10.94 3.02 -3.96
CA GLN A 46 11.41 1.72 -3.48
C GLN A 46 10.75 0.53 -4.20
N GLU A 47 9.73 0.78 -5.02
CA GLU A 47 8.94 -0.25 -5.71
C GLU A 47 8.33 -1.24 -4.70
N GLN A 48 7.70 -0.70 -3.65
CA GLN A 48 7.15 -1.48 -2.56
C GLN A 48 5.69 -1.11 -2.28
N LEU A 49 4.91 -2.12 -1.93
CA LEU A 49 3.60 -1.98 -1.33
C LEU A 49 3.71 -2.34 0.17
N MET A 50 3.51 -1.35 1.03
CA MET A 50 3.53 -1.51 2.48
C MET A 50 2.10 -1.49 3.03
N ILE A 51 1.74 -2.47 3.84
CA ILE A 51 0.42 -2.55 4.48
C ILE A 51 0.56 -2.30 5.97
N TYR A 52 -0.19 -1.29 6.41
CA TYR A 52 -0.27 -0.88 7.78
C TYR A 52 -1.67 -1.15 8.34
N TYR A 53 -1.72 -1.50 9.61
CA TYR A 53 -2.97 -1.75 10.31
C TYR A 53 -2.89 -1.19 11.73
N ARG A 54 -4.05 -0.76 12.23
CA ARG A 54 -4.24 -0.31 13.59
C ARG A 54 -5.32 -1.14 14.21
N GLU A 55 -4.97 -1.89 15.25
CA GLU A 55 -5.95 -2.62 16.03
C GLU A 55 -6.89 -1.66 16.77
N LYS A 56 -8.12 -2.12 17.04
CA LYS A 56 -9.17 -1.27 17.66
C LYS A 56 -8.77 -0.65 19.00
N ASN A 57 -7.82 -1.26 19.71
CA ASN A 57 -7.36 -0.82 21.02
C ASN A 57 -5.93 -0.25 21.00
N GLU A 58 -5.32 -0.08 19.83
CA GLU A 58 -4.00 0.51 19.69
C GLU A 58 -4.08 1.97 19.23
N GLU A 59 -3.26 2.82 19.85
CA GLU A 59 -3.13 4.23 19.44
C GLU A 59 -2.27 4.37 18.18
N GLU A 60 -1.31 3.47 18.00
CA GLU A 60 -0.33 3.51 16.92
C GLU A 60 -0.69 2.60 15.76
N VAL A 61 -0.15 2.94 14.58
CA VAL A 61 -0.33 2.18 13.35
C VAL A 61 0.93 1.33 13.13
N SER A 62 0.76 0.03 12.96
CA SER A 62 1.86 -0.92 12.78
C SER A 62 2.01 -1.33 11.32
N LEU A 63 3.25 -1.41 10.83
CA LEU A 63 3.56 -2.03 9.53
C LEU A 63 3.53 -3.55 9.68
N ILE A 64 2.64 -4.22 8.95
CA ILE A 64 2.40 -5.65 9.15
C ILE A 64 2.77 -6.51 7.93
N LYS A 65 2.83 -5.93 6.72
CA LYS A 65 3.30 -6.61 5.50
C LYS A 65 4.03 -5.64 4.56
N ILE A 66 4.99 -6.16 3.81
CA ILE A 66 5.63 -5.49 2.67
C ILE A 66 5.61 -6.46 1.49
N TYR A 67 5.23 -5.97 0.31
CA TYR A 67 5.32 -6.69 -0.96
C TYR A 67 6.21 -5.91 -1.93
N GLU A 68 6.88 -6.62 -2.82
CA GLU A 68 7.46 -6.00 -4.02
C GLU A 68 6.31 -5.54 -4.92
N HIS A 69 6.35 -4.30 -5.39
CA HIS A 69 5.38 -3.73 -6.30
C HIS A 69 6.10 -2.94 -7.38
N LYS A 70 6.32 -3.59 -8.53
CA LYS A 70 7.03 -2.99 -9.65
C LYS A 70 6.20 -1.93 -10.32
N VAL A 71 6.82 -0.79 -10.56
CA VAL A 71 6.16 0.33 -11.22
C VAL A 71 6.45 0.25 -12.71
N SER A 72 5.40 0.12 -13.53
CA SER A 72 5.55 0.04 -14.99
C SER A 72 5.80 1.42 -15.60
N GLY A 73 7.05 1.89 -15.51
CA GLY A 73 7.46 3.14 -16.14
C GLY A 73 8.75 3.71 -15.55
N ASN A 74 9.30 4.73 -16.22
CA ASN A 74 10.42 5.47 -15.65
C ASN A 74 9.93 6.33 -14.48
N VAL A 75 10.45 6.04 -13.29
CA VAL A 75 10.25 6.85 -12.09
C VAL A 75 11.15 8.09 -12.19
N LYS A 76 10.55 9.28 -12.09
CA LYS A 76 11.26 10.56 -12.09
C LYS A 76 11.27 11.16 -10.69
N ILE A 77 12.40 11.75 -10.32
CA ILE A 77 12.52 12.58 -9.13
C ILE A 77 11.53 13.74 -9.24
N PHE A 78 10.83 14.03 -8.14
CA PHE A 78 10.00 15.22 -8.07
C PHE A 78 10.91 16.43 -7.86
N GLU A 79 11.10 17.23 -8.90
CA GLU A 79 11.79 18.52 -8.79
C GLU A 79 10.79 19.58 -8.34
N GLU A 80 10.84 19.94 -7.06
CA GLU A 80 10.02 21.02 -6.51
C GLU A 80 10.55 22.36 -7.05
N LYS A 81 9.86 22.91 -8.07
CA LYS A 81 10.14 24.25 -8.59
C LYS A 81 9.24 25.24 -7.86
N PHE A 82 9.80 25.90 -6.85
CA PHE A 82 9.20 27.06 -6.20
C PHE A 82 9.51 28.34 -6.97
#